data_AF-A0A5J4ZS27-F1
#
_entry.id   AF-A0A5J4ZS27-F1
#
_cell.length_a   1.000
_cell.length_b   1.000
_cell.length_c   1.000
_cell.angle_alpha   90.00
_cell.angle_beta   90.00
_cell.angle_gamma   90.00
#
_symmetry.space_group_name_H-M   'P 1'
#
loop_
_entity.id
_entity.type
_entity.pdbx_description
1 polymer ?
#
loop_
_entity_poly.entity_id
_entity_poly.type
_entity_poly.pdbx_seq_one_letter_code
_entity_poly.pdbx_strand_id
1 'polypeptide(L)'
;MYTWRRKACISHSKSSWDMVKDLMSDTDWSDKNHVLAERAESLLFCLKQRYPELSQTSLDTCKIQYNKDVGQAILESYSRVLEGLAFNTVAWIEDVLYVDRSTKSQNH
;
A
#
# COMPACT_ATOMS: atom_id res chain seq x y z
N MET A 1 0.93 -10.10 -1.59
CA MET A 1 -0.43 -9.66 -1.18
C MET A 1 -1.52 -10.19 -2.09
N TYR A 2 -1.74 -9.65 -3.31
CA TYR A 2 -2.90 -10.00 -4.15
C TYR A 2 -2.95 -11.47 -4.59
N THR A 3 -1.80 -12.06 -4.90
CA THR A 3 -1.70 -13.48 -5.24
C THR A 3 -2.01 -14.39 -4.04
N TRP A 4 -1.59 -14.00 -2.83
CA TRP A 4 -1.93 -14.71 -1.60
C TRP A 4 -3.41 -14.57 -1.23
N ARG A 5 -3.99 -13.36 -1.35
CA ARG A 5 -5.45 -13.15 -1.21
C ARG A 5 -6.25 -13.96 -2.23
N ARG A 6 -5.79 -14.04 -3.49
CA ARG A 6 -6.44 -14.86 -4.52
C ARG A 6 -6.37 -16.36 -4.18
N LYS A 7 -5.21 -16.84 -3.73
CA LYS A 7 -5.01 -18.25 -3.34
C LYS A 7 -5.83 -18.65 -2.10
N ALA A 8 -6.09 -17.72 -1.18
CA ALA A 8 -6.98 -17.97 -0.04
C ALA A 8 -8.45 -18.23 -0.43
N CYS A 9 -8.88 -17.77 -1.61
CA CYS A 9 -10.26 -17.92 -2.09
C CYS A 9 -10.46 -19.02 -3.15
N ILE A 10 -9.43 -19.76 -3.55
CA ILE A 10 -9.53 -20.80 -4.59
C ILE A 10 -9.77 -22.14 -3.93
N SER A 11 -10.97 -22.71 -4.10
CA SER A 11 -11.25 -24.13 -3.80
C SER A 11 -10.79 -24.98 -4.98
N HIS A 12 -9.80 -25.85 -4.80
CA HIS A 12 -9.32 -26.75 -5.84
C HIS A 12 -10.34 -27.85 -6.15
N SER A 13 -10.89 -27.89 -7.37
CA SER A 13 -11.76 -28.97 -7.84
C SER A 13 -10.93 -30.23 -8.14
N LYS A 14 -10.76 -31.13 -7.16
CA LYS A 14 -10.08 -32.43 -7.30
C LYS A 14 -10.90 -33.58 -6.71
N SER A 15 -10.46 -34.82 -6.94
CA SER A 15 -11.07 -36.09 -6.51
C SER A 15 -11.45 -36.14 -5.01
N SER A 16 -12.53 -36.86 -4.67
CA SER A 16 -13.15 -36.92 -3.34
C SER A 16 -12.23 -37.32 -2.18
N TRP A 17 -11.17 -38.07 -2.43
CA TRP A 17 -10.19 -38.46 -1.41
C TRP A 17 -9.07 -37.44 -1.24
N ASP A 18 -8.71 -36.73 -2.31
CA ASP A 18 -7.80 -35.59 -2.24
C ASP A 18 -8.50 -34.40 -1.58
N MET A 19 -9.81 -34.19 -1.80
CA MET A 19 -10.58 -33.11 -1.16
C MET A 19 -10.55 -33.16 0.37
N VAL A 20 -10.57 -34.35 0.99
CA VAL A 20 -10.52 -34.46 2.46
C VAL A 20 -9.14 -34.10 3.01
N LYS A 21 -8.08 -34.47 2.28
CA LYS A 21 -6.69 -34.12 2.64
C LYS A 21 -6.41 -32.64 2.38
N ASP A 22 -6.86 -32.11 1.24
CA ASP A 22 -6.75 -30.71 0.88
C ASP A 22 -7.56 -29.83 1.83
N LEU A 23 -8.77 -30.21 2.26
CA LEU A 23 -9.57 -29.39 3.19
C LEU A 23 -8.88 -29.15 4.54
N MET A 24 -8.19 -30.17 5.06
CA MET A 24 -7.40 -30.04 6.29
C MET A 24 -6.15 -29.18 6.09
N SER A 25 -5.51 -29.21 4.92
CA SER A 25 -4.34 -28.37 4.61
C SER A 25 -4.70 -26.97 4.09
N ASP A 26 -5.83 -26.80 3.41
CA ASP A 26 -6.32 -25.56 2.79
C ASP A 26 -6.77 -24.58 3.87
N THR A 27 -7.32 -25.07 4.99
CA THR A 27 -7.67 -24.19 6.11
C THR A 27 -6.40 -23.54 6.69
N ASP A 28 -5.39 -24.35 7.00
CA ASP A 28 -4.09 -23.86 7.52
C ASP A 28 -3.30 -23.05 6.47
N TRP A 29 -3.36 -23.44 5.19
CA TRP A 29 -2.68 -22.73 4.10
C TRP A 29 -3.38 -21.42 3.72
N SER A 30 -4.71 -21.37 3.74
CA SER A 30 -5.51 -20.16 3.52
C SER A 30 -5.24 -19.14 4.62
N ASP A 31 -5.24 -19.57 5.89
CA ASP A 31 -4.88 -18.72 7.02
C ASP A 31 -3.45 -18.19 6.92
N LYS A 32 -2.48 -19.05 6.55
CA LYS A 32 -1.10 -18.61 6.26
C LYS A 32 -1.03 -17.59 5.13
N ASN A 33 -1.75 -17.81 4.03
CA ASN A 33 -1.80 -16.87 2.91
C ASN A 33 -2.44 -15.54 3.31
N HIS A 34 -3.45 -15.56 4.18
CA HIS A 34 -4.06 -14.35 4.73
C HIS A 34 -3.05 -13.55 5.56
N VAL A 35 -2.37 -14.21 6.51
CA VAL A 35 -1.34 -13.60 7.36
C VAL A 35 -0.18 -13.06 6.51
N LEU A 36 0.25 -13.78 5.48
CA LEU A 36 1.30 -13.30 4.56
C LEU A 36 0.85 -12.09 3.74
N ALA A 37 -0.42 -12.04 3.33
CA ALA A 37 -0.97 -10.88 2.64
C ALA A 37 -1.01 -9.65 3.54
N GLU A 38 -1.48 -9.80 4.77
CA GLU A 38 -1.55 -8.73 5.78
C GLU A 38 -0.16 -8.21 6.16
N ARG A 39 0.80 -9.11 6.38
CA ARG A 39 2.20 -8.74 6.66
C ARG A 39 2.82 -7.94 5.52
N ALA A 40 2.55 -8.32 4.27
CA ALA A 40 3.05 -7.57 3.12
C ALA A 40 2.39 -6.19 2.98
N GLU A 41 1.11 -6.05 3.35
CA GLU A 41 0.43 -4.75 3.41
C GLU A 41 1.04 -3.84 4.47
N SER A 42 1.26 -4.39 5.67
CA SER A 42 1.91 -3.66 6.77
C SER A 42 3.32 -3.21 6.41
N LEU A 43 4.09 -4.07 5.75
CA LEU A 43 5.45 -3.72 5.30
C LEU A 43 5.43 -2.65 4.21
N LEU A 44 4.50 -2.72 3.25
CA LEU A 44 4.33 -1.68 2.23
C LEU A 44 3.94 -0.34 2.87
N PHE A 45 3.09 -0.35 3.89
CA PHE A 45 2.72 0.84 4.64
C PHE A 45 3.95 1.48 5.33
N CYS A 46 4.75 0.67 6.05
CA CYS A 46 5.98 1.16 6.68
C CYS A 46 6.99 1.72 5.66
N LEU A 47 7.09 1.12 4.47
CA LEU A 47 7.94 1.63 3.39
C LEU A 47 7.47 3.00 2.90
N LYS A 48 6.16 3.19 2.70
CA LYS A 48 5.59 4.49 2.30
C LYS A 48 5.83 5.57 3.35
N GLN A 49 5.70 5.24 4.64
CA GLN A 49 5.95 6.20 5.72
C GLN A 49 7.43 6.59 5.81
N ARG A 50 8.34 5.63 5.60
CA ARG A 50 9.79 5.89 5.69
C ARG A 50 10.35 6.58 4.46
N TYR A 51 9.71 6.39 3.31
CA TYR A 51 10.13 6.93 2.02
C TYR A 51 8.94 7.60 1.32
N PRO A 52 8.56 8.82 1.74
CA PRO A 52 7.40 9.52 1.18
C PRO A 52 7.58 9.89 -0.31
N GLU A 53 8.83 9.96 -0.79
CA GLU A 53 9.15 10.24 -2.19
C GLU A 53 9.11 8.99 -3.10
N LEU A 54 8.74 7.83 -2.57
CA LEU A 54 8.71 6.60 -3.37
C LEU A 54 7.64 6.72 -4.48
N SER A 55 8.02 6.35 -5.70
CA SER A 55 7.09 6.34 -6.84
C SER A 55 5.92 5.37 -6.60
N GLN A 56 4.78 5.66 -7.23
CA GLN A 56 3.61 4.77 -7.14
C GLN A 56 3.97 3.35 -7.56
N THR A 57 3.39 2.38 -6.86
CA THR A 57 3.54 1.00 -7.27
C THR A 57 2.92 0.80 -8.65
N SER A 58 3.50 -0.07 -9.48
CA SER A 58 2.94 -0.37 -10.81
C SER A 58 1.49 -0.85 -10.73
N LEU A 59 1.11 -1.48 -9.61
CA LEU A 59 -0.26 -1.89 -9.36
C LEU A 59 -1.20 -0.71 -9.10
N ASP A 60 -0.77 0.28 -8.32
CA ASP A 60 -1.56 1.50 -8.07
C ASP A 60 -1.78 2.26 -9.39
N THR A 61 -0.75 2.37 -10.23
CA THR A 61 -0.88 2.96 -11.57
C THR A 61 -1.87 2.20 -12.44
N CYS A 62 -1.81 0.86 -12.47
CA CYS A 62 -2.77 0.04 -13.21
C CYS A 62 -4.19 0.19 -12.67
N LYS A 63 -4.38 0.26 -11.34
CA LYS A 63 -5.71 0.47 -10.75
C LYS A 63 -6.30 1.80 -11.19
N ILE A 64 -5.52 2.86 -11.27
CA ILE A 64 -5.98 4.16 -11.76
C ILE A 64 -6.34 4.08 -13.25
N GLN A 65 -5.45 3.52 -14.07
CA GLN A 65 -5.61 3.45 -15.53
C GLN A 65 -6.84 2.64 -15.97
N TYR A 66 -7.14 1.55 -15.26
CA TYR A 66 -8.21 0.62 -15.62
C TYR A 66 -9.44 0.72 -14.70
N ASN A 67 -9.52 1.73 -13.83
CA ASN A 67 -10.69 1.92 -12.98
C ASN A 67 -11.92 2.25 -13.84
N LYS A 68 -13.05 1.58 -13.57
CA LYS A 68 -14.34 1.84 -14.21
C LYS A 68 -15.34 2.52 -13.27
N ASP A 69 -15.04 2.57 -11.98
CA ASP A 69 -15.88 3.21 -10.98
C ASP A 69 -15.53 4.71 -10.88
N VAL A 70 -16.45 5.55 -11.37
CA VAL A 70 -16.29 7.00 -11.38
C VAL A 70 -16.19 7.57 -9.96
N GLY A 71 -16.95 7.03 -9.00
CA GLY A 71 -16.92 7.49 -7.60
C GLY A 71 -15.57 7.22 -6.95
N GLN A 72 -15.02 6.01 -7.17
CA GLN A 72 -13.69 5.67 -6.69
C GLN A 72 -12.59 6.52 -7.35
N ALA A 73 -12.71 6.83 -8.64
CA ALA A 73 -11.75 7.68 -9.34
C ALA A 73 -11.73 9.11 -8.79
N ILE A 74 -12.91 9.67 -8.49
CA ILE A 74 -13.03 10.98 -7.85
C ILE A 74 -12.36 10.95 -6.47
N LEU A 75 -12.71 9.99 -5.61
CA LEU A 75 -12.13 9.91 -4.27
C LEU A 75 -10.60 9.79 -4.31
N GLU A 76 -10.06 8.90 -5.15
CA GLU A 76 -8.62 8.70 -5.29
C GLU A 76 -7.90 9.97 -5.75
N SER A 77 -8.41 10.63 -6.80
CA SER A 77 -7.79 11.85 -7.34
C SER A 77 -7.80 13.00 -6.34
N TYR A 78 -8.91 13.24 -5.64
CA TYR A 78 -9.00 14.29 -4.63
C TYR A 78 -8.07 14.02 -3.44
N SER A 79 -8.08 12.80 -2.89
CA SER A 79 -7.20 12.43 -1.80
C SER A 79 -5.72 12.63 -2.17
N ARG A 80 -5.33 12.27 -3.40
CA ARG A 80 -3.95 12.39 -3.88
C ARG A 80 -3.49 13.83 -4.05
N VAL A 81 -4.36 14.72 -4.53
CA VAL A 81 -4.07 16.16 -4.64
C VAL A 81 -3.87 16.78 -3.25
N LEU A 82 -4.74 16.43 -2.30
CA LEU A 82 -4.65 16.92 -0.93
C LEU A 82 -3.39 16.42 -0.22
N GLU A 83 -3.03 15.14 -0.40
CA GLU A 83 -1.80 14.57 0.13
C GLU A 83 -0.56 15.33 -0.37
N GLY A 84 -0.47 15.59 -1.68
CA GLY A 84 0.63 16.36 -2.27
C GLY A 84 0.70 17.80 -1.77
N LEU A 85 -0.45 18.46 -1.58
CA LEU A 85 -0.51 19.82 -1.04
C LEU A 85 -0.02 19.87 0.41
N ALA A 86 -0.44 18.91 1.24
CA ALA A 86 0.00 18.80 2.63
C ALA A 86 1.53 18.58 2.71
N PHE A 87 2.07 17.67 1.89
CA PHE A 87 3.50 17.42 1.80
C PHE A 87 4.29 18.69 1.43
N ASN A 88 3.86 19.40 0.38
CA ASN A 88 4.51 20.64 -0.06
C ASN A 88 4.49 21.72 1.03
N THR A 89 3.36 21.87 1.73
CA THR A 89 3.23 22.87 2.80
C THR A 89 4.20 22.60 3.94
N VAL A 90 4.35 21.34 4.36
CA VAL A 90 5.31 20.96 5.40
C VAL A 90 6.74 21.20 4.93
N ALA A 91 7.08 20.78 3.71
CA ALA A 91 8.42 21.00 3.14
C ALA A 91 8.81 22.49 3.09
N TRP A 92 7.89 23.36 2.68
CA TRP A 92 8.14 24.81 2.67
C TRP A 92 8.37 25.39 4.07
N ILE A 93 7.64 24.89 5.08
CA ILE A 93 7.86 25.31 6.48
C ILE A 93 9.25 24.87 6.95
N GLU A 94 9.64 23.62 6.65
CA GLU A 94 10.96 23.08 7.00
C GLU A 94 12.10 23.86 6.33
N ASP A 95 11.96 24.20 5.04
CA ASP A 95 12.94 25.00 4.31
C ASP A 95 13.14 26.38 4.93
N VAL A 96 12.05 27.09 5.27
CA VAL A 96 12.12 28.39 5.92
C VAL A 96 12.77 28.29 7.30
N LEU A 97 12.40 27.28 8.10
CA LEU A 97 13.01 27.02 9.41
C LEU A 97 14.50 26.68 9.30
N TYR A 98 14.91 25.95 8.27
CA TYR A 98 16.30 25.61 8.01
C TYR A 98 17.13 26.86 7.71
N VAL A 99 16.63 27.76 6.86
CA VAL A 99 17.30 29.04 6.54
C VAL A 99 17.39 29.95 7.77
N ASP A 100 16.33 30.06 8.57
CA ASP A 100 16.34 30.86 9.82
C ASP A 100 17.39 30.37 10.81
N ARG A 101 17.50 29.04 11.02
CA ARG A 101 18.55 28.47 11.88
C ARG A 101 19.95 28.72 11.34
N SER A 102 20.13 28.58 10.03
CA SER A 102 21.43 28.76 9.37
C SER A 102 21.93 30.20 9.49
N THR A 103 21.06 31.18 9.24
CA THR A 103 21.41 32.61 9.37
C THR A 103 21.71 33.02 10.82
N LYS A 104 20.98 32.48 11.81
CA LYS A 104 21.28 32.70 13.24
C LYS A 104 22.63 32.12 13.66
N SER A 105 23.01 30.96 13.12
CA SER A 105 24.32 30.35 13.40
C SER A 105 25.50 31.07 12.75
N GLN A 106 25.30 31.78 11.64
CA GLN A 106 26.34 32.59 10.97
C GLN A 106 26.58 33.95 11.64
N ASN A 107 25.62 34.45 12.43
CA ASN A 107 25.70 35.74 13.10
C ASN A 107 26.29 35.66 14.52
N HIS A 108 26.91 34.53 14.88
CA HIS A 108 27.55 34.27 16.16
C HIS A 108 28.98 33.74 15.93
#